data_AF-A0A5C5YDN0-F1
#
_entry.id   AF-A0A5C5YDN0-F1
#
_cell.length_a   1.000
_cell.length_b   1.000
_cell.length_c   1.000
_cell.angle_alpha   90.00
_cell.angle_beta   90.00
_cell.angle_gamma   90.00
#
_symmetry.space_group_name_H-M   'P 1'
#
loop_
_entity.id
_entity.type
_entity.pdbx_description
1 polymer ?
#
loop_
_entity_poly.entity_id
_entity_poly.type
_entity_poly.pdbx_seq_one_letter_code
_entity_poly.pdbx_strand_id
1 'polypeptide(L)'
;MESSEPGWRDPDAIRLRSQSVQSLYDAAASLQRGSVFTAEHQAWSALQQWVASRDAAEDTTIHSRQLNRAVDAVREAEDFGGRFDGIDADAIARMIEAHQTVTLKDRPATSLTADQATKAYLAEAERNLIAACGNSPEAGDALLVLARIRNRRDEGNRHFNARVAITFQKAAVMASPQSAIARRDLGASLLKQGMVPQAIESLLVSNQLAPTRQTTELLLTAAGTIGHAPLVQACQRSLQDTRLPSDFPVVQLSPQAFAQTSARRGPAVSPPTQIATRPGPPSEATPTPAWYQFWRR
;
A
#
# COMPACT_ATOMS: atom_id res chain seq x y z
N MET A 1 1.43 29.46 -9.98
CA MET A 1 2.41 28.40 -10.32
C MET A 1 1.66 27.30 -11.01
N GLU A 2 1.58 27.34 -12.34
CA GLU A 2 1.09 26.22 -13.13
C GLU A 2 2.03 25.04 -12.91
N SER A 3 1.53 23.99 -12.29
CA SER A 3 2.17 22.68 -12.31
C SER A 3 2.15 22.19 -13.75
N SER A 4 3.25 22.45 -14.46
CA SER A 4 3.56 21.81 -15.73
C SER A 4 3.52 20.31 -15.50
N GLU A 5 2.43 19.66 -15.91
CA GLU A 5 2.37 18.21 -15.93
C GLU A 5 3.59 17.69 -16.69
N PRO A 6 4.28 16.65 -16.19
CA PRO A 6 5.41 16.07 -16.88
C PRO A 6 4.98 15.78 -18.32
N GLY A 7 5.81 16.20 -19.28
CA GLY A 7 5.52 16.04 -20.69
C GLY A 7 5.52 14.57 -21.06
N TRP A 8 4.40 13.88 -20.86
CA TRP A 8 4.16 12.47 -21.21
C TRP A 8 4.07 12.30 -22.73
N ARG A 9 5.10 12.75 -23.45
CA ARG A 9 5.22 12.66 -24.91
C ARG A 9 6.26 11.64 -25.33
N ASP A 10 7.13 11.23 -24.41
CA ASP A 10 8.08 10.15 -24.64
C ASP A 10 7.32 8.79 -24.75
N PRO A 11 7.40 8.10 -25.91
CA PRO A 11 6.79 6.80 -26.10
C PRO A 11 7.25 5.75 -25.08
N ASP A 12 8.51 5.80 -24.63
CA ASP A 12 9.03 4.87 -23.63
C ASP A 12 8.44 5.14 -22.26
N ALA A 13 8.26 6.41 -21.87
CA ALA A 13 7.57 6.77 -20.64
C ALA A 13 6.13 6.24 -20.62
N ILE A 14 5.39 6.41 -21.72
CA ILE A 14 4.01 5.92 -21.85
C ILE A 14 3.95 4.39 -21.74
N ARG A 15 4.87 3.69 -22.42
CA ARG A 15 4.98 2.23 -22.39
C ARG A 15 5.28 1.71 -20.97
N LEU A 16 6.28 2.29 -20.30
CA LEU A 16 6.67 1.92 -18.93
C LEU A 16 5.54 2.17 -17.93
N ARG A 17 4.83 3.29 -18.04
CA ARG A 17 3.66 3.57 -17.21
C ARG A 17 2.56 2.53 -17.41
N SER A 18 2.29 2.13 -18.65
CA SER A 18 1.28 1.11 -18.97
C SER A 18 1.66 -0.25 -18.38
N GLN A 19 2.94 -0.62 -18.48
CA GLN A 19 3.47 -1.84 -17.85
C GLN A 19 3.36 -1.79 -16.33
N SER A 20 3.67 -0.64 -15.72
CA SER A 20 3.55 -0.43 -14.27
C SER A 20 2.14 -0.71 -13.77
N VAL A 21 1.14 -0.14 -14.45
CA VAL A 21 -0.27 -0.35 -14.12
C VAL A 21 -0.64 -1.82 -14.24
N GLN A 22 -0.22 -2.52 -15.30
CA GLN A 22 -0.49 -3.95 -15.48
C GLN A 22 0.15 -4.79 -14.35
N SER A 23 1.43 -4.54 -14.05
CA SER A 23 2.14 -5.21 -12.96
C SER A 23 1.47 -5.00 -11.61
N LEU A 24 0.92 -3.81 -11.36
CA LEU A 24 0.18 -3.50 -10.13
C LEU A 24 -1.12 -4.32 -10.03
N TYR A 25 -1.87 -4.45 -11.12
CA TYR A 25 -3.06 -5.31 -11.15
C TYR A 25 -2.71 -6.76 -10.84
N ASP A 26 -1.67 -7.27 -11.50
CA ASP A 26 -1.25 -8.66 -11.32
C ASP A 26 -0.78 -8.90 -9.88
N ALA A 27 -0.05 -7.95 -9.30
CA ALA A 27 0.39 -8.00 -7.90
C ALA A 27 -0.79 -8.08 -6.93
N ALA A 28 -1.80 -7.21 -7.10
CA ALA A 28 -2.99 -7.20 -6.27
C ALA A 28 -3.77 -8.52 -6.39
N ALA A 29 -3.95 -9.03 -7.60
CA ALA A 29 -4.65 -10.28 -7.85
C ALA A 29 -3.90 -11.50 -7.28
N SER A 30 -2.56 -11.54 -7.41
CA SER A 30 -1.71 -12.57 -6.82
C SER A 30 -1.78 -12.54 -5.28
N LEU A 31 -1.78 -11.35 -4.68
CA LEU A 31 -1.92 -11.19 -3.24
C LEU A 31 -3.28 -11.70 -2.75
N GLN A 32 -4.37 -11.40 -3.47
CA GLN A 32 -5.70 -11.89 -3.12
C GLN A 32 -5.78 -13.43 -3.12
N ARG A 33 -5.12 -14.09 -4.08
CA ARG A 33 -5.05 -15.56 -4.16
C ARG A 33 -4.07 -16.19 -3.16
N GLY A 34 -3.34 -15.39 -2.40
CA GLY A 34 -2.35 -15.88 -1.42
C GLY A 34 -0.96 -16.17 -2.01
N SER A 35 -0.72 -15.85 -3.28
CA SER A 35 0.60 -16.00 -3.93
C SER A 35 1.53 -14.86 -3.53
N VAL A 36 1.98 -14.84 -2.27
CA VAL A 36 2.71 -13.71 -1.66
C VAL A 36 4.02 -13.38 -2.41
N PHE A 37 4.84 -14.38 -2.73
CA PHE A 37 6.11 -14.18 -3.45
C PHE A 37 5.91 -13.59 -4.85
N THR A 38 4.95 -14.11 -5.61
CA THR A 38 4.61 -13.60 -6.94
C THR A 38 4.08 -12.17 -6.86
N ALA A 39 3.20 -11.90 -5.89
CA ALA A 39 2.67 -10.57 -5.64
C ALA A 39 3.78 -9.56 -5.33
N GLU A 40 4.79 -9.96 -4.54
CA GLU A 40 5.91 -9.10 -4.21
C GLU A 40 6.78 -8.76 -5.41
N HIS A 41 7.12 -9.76 -6.22
CA HIS A 41 7.87 -9.53 -7.45
C HIS A 41 7.13 -8.55 -8.38
N GLN A 42 5.83 -8.76 -8.57
CA GLN A 42 5.00 -7.92 -9.42
C GLN A 42 4.83 -6.50 -8.86
N ALA A 43 4.68 -6.35 -7.54
CA ALA A 43 4.54 -5.04 -6.90
C ALA A 43 5.83 -4.21 -7.01
N TRP A 44 7.00 -4.83 -6.83
CA TRP A 44 8.28 -4.16 -7.07
C TRP A 44 8.46 -3.80 -8.53
N SER A 45 8.11 -4.70 -9.46
CA SER A 45 8.16 -4.43 -10.89
C SER A 45 7.28 -3.23 -11.27
N ALA A 46 6.06 -3.15 -10.71
CA ALA A 46 5.17 -2.02 -10.91
C ALA A 46 5.81 -0.69 -10.45
N LEU A 47 6.40 -0.67 -9.25
CA LEU A 47 7.03 0.53 -8.70
C LEU A 47 8.27 0.95 -9.51
N GLN A 48 9.12 -0.02 -9.91
CA GLN A 48 10.29 0.23 -10.73
C GLN A 48 9.92 0.77 -12.12
N GLN A 49 8.91 0.18 -12.77
CA GLN A 49 8.42 0.65 -14.07
C GLN A 49 7.81 2.06 -13.97
N TRP A 50 7.09 2.36 -12.88
CA TRP A 50 6.59 3.71 -12.64
C TRP A 50 7.74 4.72 -12.54
N VAL A 51 8.71 4.43 -11.68
CA VAL A 51 9.86 5.29 -11.45
C VAL A 51 10.68 5.49 -12.72
N ALA A 52 10.92 4.43 -13.50
CA ALA A 52 11.58 4.51 -14.79
C ALA A 52 10.79 5.35 -15.81
N SER A 53 9.45 5.28 -15.78
CA SER A 53 8.63 6.11 -16.67
C SER A 53 8.76 7.61 -16.38
N ARG A 54 8.94 7.98 -15.10
CA ARG A 54 9.18 9.36 -14.70
C ARG A 54 10.55 9.84 -15.13
N ASP A 55 11.56 9.01 -14.89
CA ASP A 55 12.93 9.27 -15.32
C ASP A 55 13.02 9.50 -16.83
N ALA A 56 12.31 8.68 -17.64
CA ALA A 56 12.21 8.89 -19.08
C ALA A 56 11.49 10.20 -19.45
N ALA A 57 10.33 10.48 -18.82
CA ALA A 57 9.56 11.70 -19.10
C ALA A 57 10.30 13.01 -18.72
N GLU A 58 11.19 12.94 -17.73
CA GLU A 58 11.95 14.08 -17.20
C GLU A 58 13.42 14.10 -17.69
N ASP A 59 13.83 13.17 -18.56
CA ASP A 59 15.21 12.95 -19.02
C ASP A 59 16.23 12.95 -17.86
N THR A 60 15.98 12.11 -16.87
CA THR A 60 16.75 12.05 -15.62
C THR A 60 16.89 10.62 -15.11
N THR A 61 17.63 10.46 -14.02
CA THR A 61 17.75 9.18 -13.28
C THR A 61 17.52 9.41 -11.78
N ILE A 62 16.91 10.54 -11.42
CA ILE A 62 16.74 10.93 -10.02
C ILE A 62 15.79 9.95 -9.34
N HIS A 63 14.64 9.63 -9.94
CA HIS A 63 13.63 8.81 -9.30
C HIS A 63 14.16 7.39 -9.07
N SER A 64 14.83 6.78 -10.05
CA SER A 64 15.44 5.45 -9.92
C SER A 64 16.53 5.40 -8.87
N ARG A 65 17.37 6.44 -8.77
CA ARG A 65 18.40 6.52 -7.72
C ARG A 65 17.78 6.61 -6.33
N GLN A 66 16.71 7.39 -6.15
CA GLN A 66 16.02 7.45 -4.86
C GLN A 66 15.34 6.11 -4.54
N LEU A 67 14.72 5.44 -5.52
CA LEU A 67 14.14 4.11 -5.30
C LEU A 67 15.19 3.10 -4.83
N ASN A 68 16.36 3.06 -5.48
CA ASN A 68 17.43 2.15 -5.10
C ASN A 68 17.93 2.44 -3.68
N ARG A 69 18.16 3.72 -3.34
CA ARG A 69 18.53 4.13 -1.96
C ARG A 69 17.50 3.70 -0.92
N ALA A 70 16.21 3.78 -1.25
CA ALA A 70 15.16 3.31 -0.36
C ALA A 70 15.21 1.79 -0.16
N VAL A 71 15.42 1.03 -1.24
CA VAL A 71 15.52 -0.44 -1.19
C VAL A 71 16.74 -0.85 -0.36
N ASP A 72 17.89 -0.22 -0.59
CA ASP A 72 19.11 -0.46 0.19
C ASP A 72 18.89 -0.16 1.67
N ALA A 73 18.30 0.99 2.00
CA ALA A 73 18.01 1.37 3.39
C ALA A 73 17.03 0.41 4.08
N VAL A 74 16.01 -0.12 3.38
CA VAL A 74 15.11 -1.15 3.96
C VAL A 74 15.84 -2.47 4.19
N ARG A 75 16.65 -2.91 3.22
CA ARG A 75 17.44 -4.15 3.33
C ARG A 75 18.43 -4.07 4.50
N GLU A 76 19.17 -2.98 4.58
CA GLU A 76 20.19 -2.74 5.61
C GLU A 76 19.56 -2.49 6.99
N ALA A 77 18.31 -2.00 7.05
CA ALA A 77 17.56 -1.94 8.32
C ALA A 77 17.28 -3.33 8.91
N GLU A 78 17.20 -4.37 8.08
CA GLU A 78 16.92 -5.74 8.50
C GLU A 78 18.06 -6.32 9.35
N ASP A 79 19.30 -5.89 9.11
CA ASP A 79 20.48 -6.34 9.86
C ASP A 79 20.40 -5.95 11.35
N PHE A 80 19.72 -4.85 11.65
CA PHE A 80 19.43 -4.41 13.03
C PHE A 80 18.15 -5.05 13.61
N GLY A 81 17.35 -5.72 12.79
CA GLY A 81 16.03 -6.28 13.10
C GLY A 81 16.03 -7.54 13.98
N GLY A 82 17.13 -7.85 14.67
CA GLY A 82 17.16 -8.92 15.68
C GLY A 82 17.25 -10.34 15.13
N ARG A 83 17.85 -10.54 13.94
CA ARG A 83 18.27 -11.89 13.51
C ARG A 83 19.41 -12.44 14.39
N PHE A 84 20.11 -11.56 15.11
CA PHE A 84 21.20 -11.89 16.02
C PHE A 84 20.85 -11.34 17.42
N ASP A 85 20.85 -12.20 18.44
CA ASP A 85 20.64 -11.77 19.82
C ASP A 85 21.81 -10.91 20.30
N GLY A 86 21.51 -9.77 20.93
CA GLY A 86 22.49 -8.92 21.60
C GLY A 86 23.51 -8.28 20.68
N ILE A 87 23.08 -7.40 19.75
CA ILE A 87 24.00 -6.60 18.95
C ILE A 87 24.63 -5.52 19.85
N ASP A 88 25.93 -5.63 20.08
CA ASP A 88 26.71 -4.63 20.80
C ASP A 88 27.09 -3.42 19.92
N ALA A 89 27.67 -2.39 20.52
CA ALA A 89 28.03 -1.16 19.82
C ALA A 89 29.07 -1.40 18.71
N ASP A 90 29.99 -2.35 18.89
CA ASP A 90 31.03 -2.67 17.91
C ASP A 90 30.46 -3.40 16.69
N ALA A 91 29.49 -4.29 16.90
CA ALA A 91 28.74 -4.91 15.81
C ALA A 91 27.89 -3.87 15.05
N ILE A 92 27.21 -2.96 15.75
CA ILE A 92 26.47 -1.85 15.12
C ILE A 92 27.42 -0.99 14.26
N ALA A 93 28.60 -0.63 14.79
CA ALA A 93 29.57 0.18 14.06
C ALA A 93 30.02 -0.49 12.76
N ARG A 94 30.38 -1.79 12.82
CA ARG A 94 30.79 -2.58 11.66
C ARG A 94 29.68 -2.72 10.61
N MET A 95 28.43 -2.91 11.04
CA MET A 95 27.28 -2.93 10.13
C MET A 95 27.14 -1.59 9.39
N ILE A 96 27.10 -0.48 10.14
CA ILE A 96 26.99 0.88 9.57
C ILE A 96 28.13 1.17 8.57
N GLU A 97 29.36 0.76 8.87
CA GLU A 97 30.51 0.96 8.00
C GLU A 97 30.37 0.18 6.67
N ALA A 98 29.89 -1.06 6.73
CA ALA A 98 29.70 -1.93 5.57
C ALA A 98 28.50 -1.53 4.68
N HIS A 99 27.51 -0.84 5.25
CA HIS A 99 26.30 -0.41 4.55
C HIS A 99 26.57 0.64 3.48
N GLN A 100 25.75 0.63 2.42
CA GLN A 100 25.77 1.67 1.39
C GLN A 100 25.04 2.93 1.86
N THR A 101 24.00 2.79 2.68
CA THR A 101 23.26 3.91 3.25
C THR A 101 24.19 4.76 4.11
N VAL A 102 24.25 6.07 3.83
CA VAL A 102 25.14 7.01 4.54
C VAL A 102 24.62 7.35 5.95
N THR A 103 23.35 7.07 6.22
CA THR A 103 22.74 7.36 7.52
C THR A 103 23.51 6.70 8.67
N LEU A 104 23.84 7.50 9.69
CA LEU A 104 24.60 7.14 10.90
C LEU A 104 26.11 6.97 10.73
N LYS A 105 26.70 7.12 9.53
CA LYS A 105 28.17 7.00 9.35
C LYS A 105 28.96 8.05 10.14
N ASP A 106 28.39 9.23 10.36
CA ASP A 106 29.02 10.31 11.12
C ASP A 106 28.65 10.29 12.62
N ARG A 107 27.94 9.25 13.10
CA ARG A 107 27.51 9.15 14.51
C ARG A 107 28.30 8.08 15.26
N PRO A 108 28.70 8.36 16.53
CA PRO A 108 29.38 7.36 17.34
C PRO A 108 28.43 6.20 17.69
N ALA A 109 28.81 4.99 17.29
CA ALA A 109 28.02 3.77 17.48
C ALA A 109 27.81 3.41 18.96
N THR A 110 28.69 3.85 19.85
CA THR A 110 28.58 3.66 21.31
C THR A 110 27.31 4.25 21.93
N SER A 111 26.64 5.17 21.22
CA SER A 111 25.39 5.79 21.64
C SER A 111 24.14 5.20 20.99
N LEU A 112 24.30 4.23 20.08
CA LEU A 112 23.22 3.70 19.25
C LEU A 112 22.75 2.33 19.74
N THR A 113 21.44 2.17 19.81
CA THR A 113 20.79 0.85 19.91
C THR A 113 20.37 0.34 18.53
N ALA A 114 20.18 -0.97 18.39
CA ALA A 114 19.66 -1.57 17.15
C ALA A 114 18.30 -0.99 16.75
N ASP A 115 17.42 -0.69 17.72
CA ASP A 115 16.14 -0.03 17.45
C ASP A 115 16.32 1.38 16.88
N GLN A 116 17.22 2.18 17.46
CA GLN A 116 17.54 3.52 16.96
C GLN A 116 18.15 3.46 15.54
N ALA A 117 19.03 2.49 15.28
CA ALA A 117 19.60 2.27 13.95
C ALA A 117 18.51 1.91 12.93
N THR A 118 17.67 0.92 13.26
CA THR A 118 16.52 0.53 12.44
C THR A 118 15.60 1.73 12.15
N LYS A 119 15.32 2.58 13.15
CA LYS A 119 14.46 3.78 12.97
C LYS A 119 15.08 4.77 12.00
N ALA A 120 16.39 5.01 12.09
CA ALA A 120 17.09 5.95 11.22
C ALA A 120 17.09 5.48 9.76
N TYR A 121 17.37 4.19 9.52
CA TYR A 121 17.37 3.61 8.17
C TYR A 121 15.97 3.58 7.55
N LEU A 122 14.94 3.19 8.30
CA LEU A 122 13.56 3.23 7.80
C LEU A 122 13.06 4.67 7.55
N ALA A 123 13.57 5.67 8.28
CA ALA A 123 13.28 7.07 7.99
C ALA A 123 13.99 7.56 6.71
N GLU A 124 15.21 7.07 6.43
CA GLU A 124 15.89 7.30 5.16
C GLU A 124 15.13 6.65 4.00
N ALA A 125 14.69 5.40 4.17
CA ALA A 125 13.85 4.71 3.20
C ALA A 125 12.56 5.49 2.92
N GLU A 126 11.85 5.94 3.96
CA GLU A 126 10.62 6.74 3.81
C GLU A 126 10.85 7.97 2.93
N ARG A 127 11.88 8.78 3.24
CA ARG A 127 12.20 10.00 2.47
C ARG A 127 12.51 9.68 1.00
N ASN A 128 13.30 8.64 0.76
CA ASN A 128 13.69 8.24 -0.58
C ASN A 128 12.52 7.66 -1.38
N LEU A 129 11.62 6.90 -0.75
CA LEU A 129 10.39 6.43 -1.40
C LEU A 129 9.47 7.59 -1.79
N ILE A 130 9.28 8.56 -0.90
CA ILE A 130 8.48 9.77 -1.19
C ILE A 130 9.08 10.52 -2.39
N ALA A 131 10.41 10.70 -2.39
CA ALA A 131 11.11 11.38 -3.48
C ALA A 131 11.01 10.60 -4.81
N ALA A 132 11.13 9.26 -4.79
CA ALA A 132 11.05 8.43 -5.98
C ALA A 132 9.63 8.38 -6.58
N CYS A 133 8.60 8.33 -5.74
CA CYS A 133 7.22 8.22 -6.20
C CYS A 133 6.68 9.57 -6.72
N GLY A 134 7.06 10.66 -6.04
CA GLY A 134 6.40 11.96 -6.14
C GLY A 134 4.90 11.84 -5.85
N ASN A 135 4.10 12.79 -6.35
CA ASN A 135 2.64 12.81 -6.15
C ASN A 135 1.92 11.88 -7.15
N SER A 136 2.16 10.57 -7.06
CA SER A 136 1.52 9.57 -7.91
C SER A 136 0.61 8.61 -7.12
N PRO A 137 -0.69 8.57 -7.47
CA PRO A 137 -1.61 7.54 -6.98
C PRO A 137 -1.14 6.12 -7.30
N GLU A 138 -0.67 5.87 -8.53
CA GLU A 138 -0.25 4.55 -8.99
C GLU A 138 0.96 4.02 -8.20
N ALA A 139 1.95 4.87 -7.95
CA ALA A 139 3.09 4.53 -7.11
C ALA A 139 2.67 4.30 -5.65
N GLY A 140 1.75 5.13 -5.15
CA GLY A 140 1.17 4.96 -3.82
C GLY A 140 0.48 3.61 -3.66
N ASP A 141 -0.26 3.15 -4.66
CA ASP A 141 -0.93 1.85 -4.63
C ASP A 141 0.06 0.69 -4.66
N ALA A 142 1.13 0.78 -5.44
CA ALA A 142 2.20 -0.21 -5.43
C ALA A 142 2.83 -0.34 -4.02
N LEU A 143 3.09 0.79 -3.36
CA LEU A 143 3.56 0.83 -1.97
C LEU A 143 2.55 0.22 -0.99
N LEU A 144 1.25 0.43 -1.17
CA LEU A 144 0.22 -0.21 -0.34
C LEU A 144 0.20 -1.73 -0.52
N VAL A 145 0.36 -2.23 -1.75
CA VAL A 145 0.47 -3.67 -2.02
C VAL A 145 1.69 -4.25 -1.32
N LEU A 146 2.86 -3.60 -1.45
CA LEU A 146 4.08 -3.98 -0.73
C LEU A 146 3.90 -3.99 0.79
N ALA A 147 3.22 -2.98 1.35
CA ALA A 147 2.93 -2.94 2.78
C ALA A 147 2.05 -4.11 3.25
N ARG A 148 1.02 -4.45 2.46
CA ARG A 148 0.13 -5.59 2.76
C ARG A 148 0.87 -6.92 2.66
N ILE A 149 1.79 -7.06 1.70
CA ILE A 149 2.68 -8.22 1.60
C ILE A 149 3.53 -8.35 2.86
N ARG A 150 4.15 -7.26 3.31
CA ARG A 150 4.96 -7.26 4.54
C ARG A 150 4.15 -7.67 5.77
N ASN A 151 2.90 -7.20 5.87
CA ASN A 151 1.98 -7.61 6.94
C ASN A 151 1.53 -9.08 6.88
N ARG A 152 1.68 -9.76 5.74
CA ARG A 152 1.31 -11.18 5.55
C ARG A 152 2.50 -12.13 5.59
N ARG A 153 3.73 -11.64 5.58
CA ARG A 153 4.91 -12.49 5.72
C ARG A 153 4.97 -13.05 7.14
N ASP A 154 4.88 -14.37 7.24
CA ASP A 154 5.15 -15.10 8.47
C ASP A 154 6.65 -15.36 8.68
N GLU A 155 7.46 -15.19 7.63
CA GLU A 155 8.92 -15.32 7.67
C GLU A 155 9.58 -14.04 8.22
N GLY A 156 10.60 -14.23 9.07
CA GLY A 156 11.42 -13.15 9.63
C GLY A 156 10.83 -12.50 10.88
N ASN A 157 11.39 -11.36 11.28
CA ASN A 157 10.92 -10.63 12.46
C ASN A 157 9.61 -9.89 12.15
N ARG A 158 8.49 -10.37 12.72
CA ARG A 158 7.16 -9.76 12.56
C ARG A 158 7.11 -8.28 12.95
N HIS A 159 7.83 -7.87 14.00
CA HIS A 159 7.89 -6.46 14.40
C HIS A 159 8.65 -5.61 13.37
N PHE A 160 9.74 -6.13 12.81
CA PHE A 160 10.46 -5.47 11.72
C PHE A 160 9.57 -5.34 10.48
N ASN A 161 8.92 -6.43 10.05
CA ASN A 161 8.00 -6.41 8.91
C ASN A 161 6.87 -5.39 9.08
N ALA A 162 6.30 -5.27 10.28
CA ALA A 162 5.27 -4.27 10.58
C ALA A 162 5.79 -2.82 10.47
N ARG A 163 7.04 -2.57 10.87
CA ARG A 163 7.67 -1.24 10.73
C ARG A 163 7.91 -0.89 9.26
N VAL A 164 8.41 -1.85 8.47
CA VAL A 164 8.58 -1.68 7.01
C VAL A 164 7.21 -1.41 6.34
N ALA A 165 6.16 -2.14 6.73
CA ALA A 165 4.81 -1.91 6.23
C ALA A 165 4.33 -0.48 6.51
N ILE A 166 4.54 0.03 7.74
CA ILE A 166 4.21 1.42 8.09
C ILE A 166 5.03 2.41 7.26
N THR A 167 6.32 2.17 7.04
CA THR A 167 7.16 3.01 6.17
C THR A 167 6.60 3.10 4.76
N PHE A 168 6.23 1.98 4.15
CA PHE A 168 5.61 1.95 2.83
C PHE A 168 4.25 2.66 2.81
N GLN A 169 3.42 2.47 3.84
CA GLN A 169 2.11 3.13 3.94
C GLN A 169 2.22 4.64 4.10
N LYS A 170 3.20 5.15 4.88
CA LYS A 170 3.46 6.58 4.99
C LYS A 170 3.88 7.18 3.65
N ALA A 171 4.82 6.51 2.96
CA ALA A 171 5.22 6.94 1.62
C ALA A 171 4.03 6.91 0.62
N ALA A 172 3.15 5.92 0.73
CA ALA A 172 1.94 5.84 -0.08
C ALA A 172 0.96 6.99 0.19
N VAL A 173 0.74 7.35 1.46
CA VAL A 173 -0.09 8.51 1.83
C VAL A 173 0.50 9.81 1.30
N MET A 174 1.82 9.96 1.32
CA MET A 174 2.48 11.14 0.76
C MET A 174 2.40 11.19 -0.77
N ALA A 175 2.52 10.04 -1.45
CA ALA A 175 2.37 9.95 -2.90
C ALA A 175 0.92 10.17 -3.35
N SER A 176 -0.06 9.78 -2.53
CA SER A 176 -1.48 9.90 -2.80
C SER A 176 -2.26 10.46 -1.59
N PRO A 177 -2.16 11.78 -1.30
CA PRO A 177 -2.76 12.37 -0.10
C PRO A 177 -4.29 12.25 0.00
N GLN A 178 -4.94 12.07 -1.15
CA GLN A 178 -6.40 11.91 -1.31
C GLN A 178 -6.85 10.44 -1.27
N SER A 179 -5.94 9.48 -1.08
CA SER A 179 -6.31 8.07 -0.95
C SER A 179 -6.83 7.76 0.45
N ALA A 180 -8.17 7.67 0.57
CA ALA A 180 -8.83 7.22 1.80
C ALA A 180 -8.36 5.82 2.22
N ILE A 181 -8.10 4.94 1.25
CA ILE A 181 -7.61 3.57 1.46
C ILE A 181 -6.20 3.59 2.05
N ALA A 182 -5.28 4.40 1.52
CA ALA A 182 -3.92 4.50 2.05
C ALA A 182 -3.92 4.93 3.53
N ARG A 183 -4.74 5.94 3.86
CA ARG A 183 -4.88 6.44 5.22
C ARG A 183 -5.56 5.44 6.16
N ARG A 184 -6.56 4.70 5.68
CA ARG A 184 -7.21 3.64 6.46
C ARG A 184 -6.21 2.54 6.80
N ASP A 185 -5.48 2.06 5.79
CA ASP A 185 -4.52 0.97 5.94
C ASP A 185 -3.34 1.38 6.84
N LEU A 186 -2.85 2.62 6.72
CA LEU A 186 -1.85 3.19 7.64
C LEU A 186 -2.40 3.23 9.08
N GLY A 187 -3.60 3.76 9.27
CA GLY A 187 -4.26 3.84 10.57
C GLY A 187 -4.47 2.47 11.22
N ALA A 188 -4.86 1.47 10.43
CA ALA A 188 -5.00 0.10 10.89
C ALA A 188 -3.66 -0.51 11.34
N SER A 189 -2.58 -0.29 10.60
CA SER A 189 -1.24 -0.75 11.00
C SER A 189 -0.75 -0.05 12.27
N LEU A 190 -0.93 1.27 12.37
CA LEU A 190 -0.54 2.05 13.55
C LEU A 190 -1.29 1.59 14.80
N LEU A 191 -2.60 1.35 14.68
CA LEU A 191 -3.42 0.83 15.78
C LEU A 191 -2.92 -0.54 16.26
N LYS A 192 -2.58 -1.45 15.33
CA LYS A 192 -1.99 -2.77 15.67
C LYS A 192 -0.64 -2.67 16.38
N GLN A 193 0.13 -1.62 16.13
CA GLN A 193 1.41 -1.37 16.81
C GLN A 193 1.26 -0.53 18.10
N GLY A 194 0.03 -0.24 18.55
CA GLY A 194 -0.22 0.56 19.74
C GLY A 194 0.03 2.07 19.57
N MET A 195 0.28 2.55 18.35
CA MET A 195 0.43 3.97 18.02
C MET A 195 -0.94 4.63 17.86
N VAL A 196 -1.74 4.61 18.94
CA VAL A 196 -3.17 4.96 18.92
C VAL A 196 -3.43 6.41 18.50
N PRO A 197 -2.70 7.44 19.00
CA PRO A 197 -2.93 8.82 18.58
C PRO A 197 -2.74 9.02 17.08
N GLN A 198 -1.65 8.49 16.52
CA GLN A 198 -1.37 8.58 15.08
C GLN A 198 -2.38 7.77 14.25
N ALA A 199 -2.86 6.65 14.77
CA ALA A 199 -3.91 5.87 14.13
C ALA A 199 -5.21 6.68 14.01
N ILE A 200 -5.64 7.35 15.08
CA ILE A 200 -6.83 8.20 15.08
C ILE A 200 -6.68 9.32 14.04
N GLU A 201 -5.55 10.02 14.01
CA GLU A 201 -5.31 11.08 13.01
C GLU A 201 -5.46 10.57 11.57
N SER A 202 -4.81 9.46 11.24
CA SER A 202 -4.86 8.87 9.90
C SER A 202 -6.29 8.42 9.54
N LEU A 203 -6.97 7.75 10.47
CA LEU A 203 -8.32 7.23 10.26
C LEU A 203 -9.38 8.34 10.16
N LEU A 204 -9.23 9.43 10.91
CA LEU A 204 -10.14 10.58 10.81
C LEU A 204 -10.09 11.18 9.41
N VAL A 205 -8.90 11.36 8.84
CA VAL A 205 -8.81 11.90 7.48
C VAL A 205 -9.27 10.88 6.45
N SER A 206 -9.00 9.58 6.63
CA SER A 206 -9.60 8.54 5.78
C SER A 206 -11.13 8.64 5.76
N ASN A 207 -11.75 8.78 6.94
CA ASN A 207 -13.20 8.90 7.08
C ASN A 207 -13.75 10.20 6.50
N GLN A 208 -13.00 11.31 6.54
CA GLN A 208 -13.38 12.57 5.88
C GLN A 208 -13.35 12.45 4.35
N LEU A 209 -12.36 11.74 3.80
CA LEU A 209 -12.21 11.55 2.36
C LEU A 209 -13.28 10.58 1.79
N ALA A 210 -13.47 9.45 2.45
CA ALA A 210 -14.48 8.46 2.08
C ALA A 210 -14.93 7.66 3.32
N PRO A 211 -16.08 8.01 3.92
CA PRO A 211 -16.61 7.27 5.06
C PRO A 211 -16.95 5.82 4.67
N THR A 212 -16.44 4.87 5.44
CA THR A 212 -16.79 3.45 5.31
C THR A 212 -17.05 2.83 6.68
N ARG A 213 -17.80 1.73 6.69
CA ARG A 213 -18.06 0.96 7.92
C ARG A 213 -16.75 0.50 8.56
N GLN A 214 -15.82 -0.02 7.77
CA GLN A 214 -14.52 -0.49 8.26
C GLN A 214 -13.70 0.63 8.90
N THR A 215 -13.60 1.80 8.25
CA THR A 215 -12.87 2.95 8.81
C THR A 215 -13.51 3.42 10.11
N THR A 216 -14.84 3.44 10.18
CA THR A 216 -15.59 3.83 11.38
C THR A 216 -15.39 2.83 12.53
N GLU A 217 -15.34 1.53 12.25
CA GLU A 217 -15.06 0.48 13.24
C GLU A 217 -13.62 0.58 13.80
N LEU A 218 -12.65 0.87 12.92
CA LEU A 218 -11.27 1.11 13.33
C LEU A 218 -11.17 2.37 14.21
N LEU A 219 -11.87 3.46 13.85
CA LEU A 219 -11.96 4.67 14.69
C LEU A 219 -12.59 4.39 16.04
N LEU A 220 -13.69 3.62 16.07
CA LEU A 220 -14.35 3.23 17.31
C LEU A 220 -13.40 2.47 18.23
N THR A 221 -12.65 1.52 17.67
CA THR A 221 -11.67 0.73 18.42
C THR A 221 -10.57 1.63 18.98
N ALA A 222 -9.95 2.47 18.13
CA ALA A 222 -8.89 3.38 18.53
C ALA A 222 -9.35 4.38 19.60
N ALA A 223 -10.53 4.98 19.42
CA ALA A 223 -11.13 5.91 20.37
C ALA A 223 -11.45 5.23 21.71
N GLY A 224 -11.91 3.97 21.67
CA GLY A 224 -12.15 3.16 22.85
C GLY A 224 -10.87 2.88 23.65
N THR A 225 -9.75 2.62 22.97
CA THR A 225 -8.44 2.37 23.63
C THR A 225 -7.97 3.54 24.50
N ILE A 226 -8.26 4.78 24.10
CA ILE A 226 -7.89 5.99 24.85
C ILE A 226 -9.05 6.60 25.66
N GLY A 227 -10.23 5.96 25.67
CA GLY A 227 -11.40 6.45 26.40
C GLY A 227 -11.99 7.76 25.86
N HIS A 228 -11.82 8.07 24.58
CA HIS A 228 -12.32 9.32 23.98
C HIS A 228 -13.83 9.27 23.72
N ALA A 229 -14.63 9.43 24.78
CA ALA A 229 -16.09 9.23 24.77
C ALA A 229 -16.86 9.95 23.64
N PRO A 230 -16.59 11.24 23.31
CA PRO A 230 -17.31 11.91 22.21
C PRO A 230 -17.11 11.24 20.85
N LEU A 231 -15.91 10.73 20.59
CA LEU A 231 -15.56 10.07 19.32
C LEU A 231 -16.16 8.67 19.26
N VAL A 232 -16.15 7.93 20.38
CA VAL A 232 -16.87 6.65 20.51
C VAL A 232 -18.34 6.81 20.17
N GLN A 233 -19.02 7.79 20.78
CA GLN A 233 -20.44 8.05 20.53
C GLN A 233 -20.72 8.47 19.09
N ALA A 234 -19.84 9.28 18.48
CA ALA A 234 -19.94 9.65 17.07
C ALA A 234 -19.83 8.43 16.15
N CYS A 235 -18.87 7.55 16.40
CA CYS A 235 -18.69 6.32 15.60
C CYS A 235 -19.88 5.37 15.77
N GLN A 236 -20.39 5.17 16.98
CA GLN A 236 -21.58 4.35 17.23
C GLN A 236 -22.80 4.85 16.46
N ARG A 237 -23.04 6.17 16.45
CA ARG A 237 -24.12 6.76 15.65
C ARG A 237 -23.92 6.54 14.16
N SER A 238 -22.69 6.73 13.66
CA SER A 238 -22.38 6.50 12.23
C SER A 238 -22.59 5.04 11.82
N LEU A 239 -22.25 4.08 12.69
CA LEU A 239 -22.43 2.65 12.41
C LEU A 239 -23.91 2.20 12.39
N GLN A 240 -24.82 2.99 12.95
CA GLN A 240 -26.27 2.78 12.85
C GLN A 240 -26.84 3.19 11.49
N ASP A 241 -26.13 4.02 10.70
CA ASP A 241 -26.56 4.36 9.35
C ASP A 241 -26.35 3.16 8.41
N THR A 242 -27.46 2.64 7.87
CA THR A 242 -27.47 1.51 6.93
C THR A 242 -26.94 1.89 5.55
N ARG A 243 -26.82 3.20 5.25
CA ARG A 243 -26.26 3.70 3.99
C ARG A 243 -24.74 3.80 4.03
N LEU A 244 -24.11 3.63 5.19
CA LEU A 244 -22.66 3.65 5.32
C LEU A 244 -22.06 2.50 4.49
N PRO A 245 -21.22 2.79 3.47
CA PRO A 245 -20.69 1.76 2.59
C PRO A 245 -19.91 0.70 3.37
N SER A 246 -20.15 -0.57 3.02
CA SER A 246 -19.24 -1.66 3.36
C SER A 246 -18.11 -1.71 2.34
N ASP A 247 -16.89 -1.98 2.79
CA ASP A 247 -15.74 -2.21 1.91
C ASP A 247 -15.78 -3.59 1.22
N PHE A 248 -16.70 -4.46 1.63
CA PHE A 248 -17.01 -5.70 0.92
C PHE A 248 -18.19 -5.47 -0.04
N PRO A 249 -18.11 -5.93 -1.31
CA PRO A 249 -19.26 -5.91 -2.19
C PRO A 249 -20.34 -6.85 -1.65
N VAL A 250 -21.34 -6.30 -0.97
CA VAL A 250 -22.57 -7.02 -0.66
C VAL A 250 -23.39 -7.06 -1.94
N VAL A 251 -23.21 -8.12 -2.74
CA VAL A 251 -24.08 -8.39 -3.88
C VAL A 251 -25.38 -8.99 -3.34
N GLN A 252 -26.45 -8.18 -3.35
CA GLN A 252 -27.81 -8.66 -3.11
C GLN A 252 -28.20 -9.55 -4.29
N LEU A 253 -28.18 -10.87 -4.09
CA LEU A 253 -28.71 -11.83 -5.05
C LEU A 253 -30.19 -12.08 -4.74
N SER A 254 -31.02 -12.17 -5.78
CA SER A 254 -32.37 -12.71 -5.61
C SER A 254 -32.29 -14.17 -5.15
N PRO A 255 -33.32 -14.71 -4.46
CA PRO A 255 -33.36 -16.12 -4.08
C PRO A 255 -33.06 -17.06 -5.26
N GLN A 256 -33.56 -16.72 -6.46
CA GLN A 256 -33.30 -17.46 -7.70
C GLN A 256 -31.84 -17.35 -8.16
N ALA A 257 -31.23 -16.16 -8.12
CA ALA A 257 -29.83 -15.96 -8.49
C ALA A 257 -28.89 -16.68 -7.51
N PHE A 258 -29.24 -16.74 -6.22
CA PHE A 258 -28.51 -17.51 -5.21
C PHE A 258 -28.64 -19.03 -5.41
N ALA A 259 -29.81 -19.54 -5.81
CA ALA A 259 -29.99 -20.96 -6.14
C ALA A 259 -29.14 -21.39 -7.37
N GLN A 260 -28.89 -20.47 -8.29
CA GLN A 260 -28.05 -20.73 -9.47
C GLN A 260 -26.55 -20.76 -9.18
N THR A 261 -26.06 -20.03 -8.16
CA THR A 261 -24.64 -20.07 -7.78
C THR A 261 -24.23 -21.41 -7.16
N SER A 262 -25.18 -22.11 -6.53
CA SER A 262 -25.00 -23.45 -5.96
C SER A 262 -25.14 -24.55 -7.01
N ALA A 263 -25.97 -24.37 -8.05
CA ALA A 263 -26.13 -25.31 -9.15
C ALA A 263 -24.90 -25.47 -10.06
N ARG A 264 -23.96 -24.50 -10.04
CA ARG A 264 -22.71 -24.55 -10.83
C ARG A 264 -21.59 -25.41 -10.23
N ARG A 265 -21.77 -26.06 -9.07
CA ARG A 265 -20.82 -27.04 -8.49
C ARG A 265 -21.21 -28.51 -8.77
N GLY A 266 -21.90 -28.78 -9.87
CA GLY A 266 -22.11 -30.15 -10.37
C GLY A 266 -21.21 -30.43 -11.58
N PRO A 267 -20.84 -31.70 -11.85
CA PRO A 267 -20.08 -32.03 -13.06
C PRO A 267 -20.92 -31.66 -14.28
N ALA A 268 -20.26 -31.04 -15.26
CA ALA A 268 -20.86 -30.52 -16.46
C ALA A 268 -21.60 -31.62 -17.24
N VAL A 269 -22.88 -31.38 -17.51
CA VAL A 269 -23.59 -31.98 -18.63
C VAL A 269 -24.21 -30.83 -19.42
N SER A 270 -23.62 -30.50 -20.58
CA SER A 270 -24.25 -29.66 -21.61
C SER A 270 -25.30 -30.49 -22.36
N PRO A 271 -26.39 -29.90 -22.90
CA PRO A 271 -26.37 -29.25 -24.24
C PRO A 271 -27.47 -28.15 -24.42
N PRO A 272 -27.84 -27.71 -25.65
CA PRO A 272 -27.05 -27.03 -26.67
C PRO A 272 -27.54 -25.59 -26.99
N THR A 273 -26.62 -24.80 -27.55
CA THR A 273 -26.72 -23.66 -28.48
C THR A 273 -28.05 -22.92 -28.70
N GLN A 274 -28.06 -21.62 -28.42
CA GLN A 274 -28.80 -20.62 -29.22
C GLN A 274 -27.95 -19.39 -29.51
N ILE A 275 -28.09 -18.91 -30.75
CA ILE A 275 -27.30 -17.88 -31.44
C ILE A 275 -27.94 -16.49 -31.25
N ALA A 276 -27.07 -15.51 -30.94
CA ALA A 276 -27.10 -14.07 -31.23
C ALA A 276 -28.33 -13.18 -30.87
N THR A 277 -28.03 -12.05 -30.23
CA THR A 277 -28.27 -10.70 -30.80
C THR A 277 -27.42 -9.66 -30.04
N ARG A 278 -26.85 -8.71 -30.78
CA ARG A 278 -25.89 -7.69 -30.31
C ARG A 278 -26.57 -6.31 -30.36
N PRO A 279 -26.57 -5.49 -29.29
CA PRO A 279 -26.86 -4.06 -29.40
C PRO A 279 -25.56 -3.24 -29.54
N GLY A 280 -25.68 -2.11 -30.25
CA GLY A 280 -24.61 -1.19 -30.64
C GLY A 280 -23.95 -0.37 -29.52
N PRO A 281 -22.99 0.52 -29.88
CA PRO A 281 -22.09 1.14 -28.92
C PRO A 281 -22.70 2.39 -28.27
N PRO A 282 -22.52 2.62 -26.96
CA PRO A 282 -22.65 3.94 -26.38
C PRO A 282 -21.29 4.63 -26.26
N SER A 283 -21.24 5.80 -26.91
CA SER A 283 -20.66 7.10 -26.50
C SER A 283 -19.40 7.13 -25.62
N GLU A 284 -18.41 7.88 -26.12
CA GLU A 284 -17.24 8.38 -25.42
C GLU A 284 -17.61 9.06 -24.09
N ALA A 285 -17.32 8.37 -23.00
CA ALA A 285 -17.09 8.97 -21.70
C ALA A 285 -15.73 8.43 -21.23
N THR A 286 -14.80 9.33 -20.94
CA THR A 286 -13.45 9.02 -20.46
C THR A 286 -13.57 8.04 -19.27
N PRO A 287 -13.08 6.79 -19.39
CA PRO A 287 -13.27 5.81 -18.33
C PRO A 287 -12.41 6.20 -17.13
N THR A 288 -13.05 6.30 -15.97
CA THR A 288 -12.35 6.26 -14.68
C THR A 288 -11.47 4.99 -14.67
N PRO A 289 -10.17 5.06 -14.34
CA PRO A 289 -9.28 3.89 -14.44
C PRO A 289 -9.81 2.71 -13.60
N ALA A 290 -9.92 1.54 -14.22
CA ALA A 290 -10.60 0.35 -13.69
C ALA A 290 -10.01 -0.20 -12.37
N TRP A 291 -8.81 0.24 -11.95
CA TRP A 291 -8.16 -0.23 -10.71
C TRP A 291 -8.90 0.26 -9.46
N TYR A 292 -9.59 1.39 -9.57
CA TYR A 292 -10.45 1.92 -8.51
C TYR A 292 -11.64 0.98 -8.20
N GLN A 293 -12.06 0.16 -9.18
CA GLN A 293 -13.10 -0.86 -8.98
C GLN A 293 -12.56 -2.21 -8.52
N PHE A 294 -11.26 -2.49 -8.70
CA PHE A 294 -10.65 -3.74 -8.26
C PHE A 294 -10.60 -3.82 -6.71
N TRP A 295 -10.41 -2.69 -6.04
CA TRP A 295 -10.43 -2.57 -4.58
C TRP A 295 -11.84 -2.47 -3.96
N ARG A 296 -12.89 -2.52 -4.80
CA ARG A 296 -14.29 -2.66 -4.38
C ARG A 296 -14.82 -4.10 -4.54
N ARG A 297 -13.97 -5.05 -4.95
CA ARG A 297 -14.32 -6.47 -5.11
C ARG A 297 -13.78 -7.33 -3.97
#